data_AF-A0A0Q6BA99-F1
#
_entry.id   AF-A0A0Q6BA99-F1
#
_cell.length_a   1.000
_cell.length_b   1.000
_cell.length_c   1.000
_cell.angle_alpha   90.00
_cell.angle_beta   90.00
_cell.angle_gamma   90.00
#
_symmetry.space_group_name_H-M   'P 1'
#
loop_
_entity.id
_entity.type
_entity.pdbx_description
1 polymer ?
#
loop_
_entity_poly.entity_id
_entity_poly.type
_entity_poly.pdbx_seq_one_letter_code
_entity_poly.pdbx_strand_id
1 'polypeptide(L)'
;MNTKYLHIAASIGMFIFACPAFAEESKIYQTESTGNIQYHKPSYVVQSNGRVIEADSFGNKQHHKQQYQMKGDRIYQTDKFGNIQYHKLYGVIKK
;
A
#
# COMPACT_ATOMS: atom_id res chain seq x y z
N MET A 1 17.61 59.90 23.45
CA MET A 1 16.92 60.31 22.20
C MET A 1 17.09 59.20 21.19
N ASN A 2 15.96 58.67 20.71
CA ASN A 2 15.81 57.37 20.04
C ASN A 2 16.51 57.27 18.68
N THR A 3 17.32 56.23 18.53
CA THR A 3 17.82 55.74 17.24
C THR A 3 16.74 54.91 16.54
N LYS A 4 16.61 55.17 15.24
CA LYS A 4 15.69 54.53 14.32
C LYS A 4 16.13 53.08 14.08
N TYR A 5 15.26 52.10 14.32
CA TYR A 5 15.45 50.73 13.83
C TYR A 5 14.34 50.39 12.85
N LEU A 6 14.77 50.38 11.59
CA LEU A 6 14.04 50.00 10.40
C LEU A 6 13.76 48.50 10.42
N HIS A 7 12.50 48.14 10.17
CA HIS A 7 12.04 46.77 9.94
C HIS A 7 12.79 46.12 8.78
N ILE A 8 13.45 44.99 9.03
CA ILE A 8 13.59 43.92 8.02
C ILE A 8 13.36 42.60 8.75
N ALA A 9 12.09 42.18 8.79
CA ALA A 9 11.70 40.83 9.12
C ALA A 9 12.23 39.90 8.02
N ALA A 10 13.36 39.24 8.27
CA ALA A 10 13.82 38.15 7.43
C ALA A 10 12.93 36.94 7.71
N SER A 11 11.86 36.83 6.94
CA SER A 11 11.01 35.65 6.83
C SER A 11 11.86 34.45 6.43
N ILE A 12 12.16 33.58 7.40
CA ILE A 12 12.73 32.26 7.17
C ILE A 12 11.66 31.46 6.44
N GLY A 13 11.79 31.38 5.12
CA GLY A 13 10.97 30.53 4.28
C GLY A 13 11.21 29.07 4.67
N MET A 14 10.26 28.50 5.40
CA MET A 14 10.20 27.07 5.66
C MET A 14 9.88 26.38 4.33
N PHE A 15 10.93 25.96 3.62
CA PHE A 15 10.80 25.11 2.44
C PHE A 15 10.37 23.73 2.93
N ILE A 16 9.06 23.48 2.93
CA ILE A 16 8.50 22.17 3.24
C ILE A 16 8.94 21.23 2.12
N PHE A 17 9.99 20.45 2.39
CA PHE A 17 10.37 19.32 1.56
C PHE A 17 9.30 18.25 1.75
N ALA A 18 8.21 18.34 0.97
CA ALA A 18 7.24 17.28 0.87
C ALA A 18 7.94 16.08 0.22
N CYS A 19 8.48 15.19 1.05
CA CYS A 19 8.95 13.90 0.58
C CYS A 19 7.71 13.15 0.05
N PRO A 20 7.58 12.87 -1.25
CA PRO A 20 6.55 11.96 -1.70
C PRO A 20 6.88 10.60 -1.09
N ALA A 21 6.11 10.20 -0.08
CA ALA A 21 6.09 8.83 0.38
C ALA A 21 5.58 8.00 -0.80
N PHE A 22 6.49 7.45 -1.60
CA PHE A 22 6.15 6.43 -2.58
C PHE A 22 5.49 5.31 -1.79
N ALA A 23 4.18 5.16 -1.95
CA ALA A 23 3.42 4.07 -1.39
C ALA A 23 3.94 2.79 -2.05
N GLU A 24 4.94 2.16 -1.43
CA GLU A 24 5.60 0.98 -1.98
C GLU A 24 4.61 -0.18 -2.00
N GLU A 25 4.29 -0.66 -3.21
CA GLU A 25 3.53 -1.89 -3.37
C GLU A 25 4.46 -3.08 -3.07
N SER A 26 4.06 -3.96 -2.15
CA SER A 26 4.80 -5.19 -1.83
C SER A 26 4.32 -6.35 -2.69
N LYS A 27 5.20 -7.31 -3.02
CA LYS A 27 4.84 -8.53 -3.76
C LYS A 27 5.06 -9.78 -2.91
N ILE A 28 4.09 -10.69 -2.96
CA ILE A 28 4.13 -12.01 -2.34
C ILE A 28 4.26 -13.04 -3.46
N TYR A 29 5.33 -13.83 -3.41
CA TYR A 29 5.58 -14.91 -4.36
C TYR A 29 5.33 -16.27 -3.72
N GLN A 30 4.97 -17.24 -4.56
CA GLN A 30 4.97 -18.63 -4.14
C GLN A 30 6.41 -19.16 -4.12
N THR A 31 6.76 -19.87 -3.05
CA THR A 31 8.00 -20.62 -2.92
C THR A 31 7.73 -22.12 -2.89
N GLU A 32 8.65 -22.93 -3.42
CA GLU A 32 8.64 -24.38 -3.20
C GLU A 32 9.23 -24.76 -1.83
N SER A 33 9.14 -26.04 -1.45
CA SER A 33 9.60 -26.55 -0.15
C SER A 33 11.10 -26.33 0.11
N THR A 34 11.89 -26.26 -0.95
CA THR A 34 13.32 -25.93 -0.98
C THR A 34 13.61 -24.43 -0.87
N GLY A 35 12.58 -23.58 -0.85
CA GLY A 35 12.70 -22.12 -0.70
C GLY A 35 12.88 -21.35 -2.01
N ASN A 36 12.96 -22.01 -3.16
CA ASN A 36 13.10 -21.31 -4.43
C ASN A 36 11.79 -20.59 -4.82
N ILE A 37 11.93 -19.37 -5.33
CA ILE A 37 10.80 -18.55 -5.78
C ILE A 37 10.31 -19.02 -7.15
N GLN A 38 9.01 -19.20 -7.29
CA GLN A 38 8.37 -19.63 -8.53
C GLN A 38 7.88 -18.42 -9.36
N TYR A 39 8.81 -17.70 -10.01
CA TYR A 39 8.50 -16.50 -10.80
C TYR A 39 7.53 -16.72 -11.98
N HIS A 40 7.40 -17.95 -12.47
CA HIS A 40 6.49 -18.30 -13.56
C HIS A 40 5.04 -18.49 -13.10
N LYS A 41 4.76 -18.40 -11.79
CA LYS A 41 3.42 -18.53 -11.22
C LYS A 41 2.81 -17.18 -10.90
N PRO A 42 1.47 -17.11 -10.77
CA PRO A 42 0.82 -15.92 -10.24
C PRO A 42 1.39 -15.50 -8.89
N SER A 43 1.44 -14.19 -8.67
CA SER A 43 1.89 -13.55 -7.43
C SER A 43 0.76 -12.71 -6.84
N TYR A 44 0.93 -12.18 -5.63
CA TYR A 44 0.00 -11.22 -5.05
C TYR A 44 0.69 -9.89 -4.82
N VAL A 45 0.04 -8.80 -5.22
CA VAL A 45 0.45 -7.43 -4.95
C VAL A 45 -0.33 -6.91 -3.76
N VAL A 46 0.39 -6.47 -2.73
CA VAL A 46 -0.16 -5.78 -1.56
C VAL A 46 0.08 -4.29 -1.77
N GLN A 47 -1.02 -3.55 -1.95
CA GLN A 47 -0.97 -2.10 -2.07
C GLN A 47 -0.81 -1.44 -0.70
N SER A 48 -0.36 -0.20 -0.69
CA SER A 48 -0.15 0.60 0.53
C SER A 48 -1.40 0.75 1.40
N ASN A 49 -2.59 0.70 0.80
CA ASN A 49 -3.86 0.73 1.51
C ASN A 49 -4.25 -0.63 2.12
N GLY A 50 -3.44 -1.68 1.97
CA GLY A 50 -3.70 -3.05 2.43
C GLY A 50 -4.53 -3.92 1.47
N ARG A 51 -4.82 -3.43 0.25
CA ARG A 51 -5.53 -4.20 -0.78
C ARG A 51 -4.59 -5.25 -1.37
N VAL A 52 -5.07 -6.48 -1.49
CA VAL A 52 -4.34 -7.62 -2.06
C VAL A 52 -4.99 -8.02 -3.37
N ILE A 53 -4.20 -8.02 -4.43
CA ILE A 53 -4.63 -8.30 -5.81
C ILE A 53 -3.70 -9.36 -6.40
N GLU A 54 -4.26 -10.39 -7.01
CA GLU A 54 -3.46 -11.35 -7.78
C GLU A 54 -2.86 -10.66 -9.02
N ALA A 55 -1.59 -10.93 -9.30
CA ALA A 55 -0.93 -10.59 -10.55
C ALA A 55 -0.54 -11.87 -11.28
N ASP A 56 -0.68 -11.89 -12.61
CA ASP A 56 -0.22 -13.02 -13.41
C ASP A 56 1.32 -13.13 -13.42
N SER A 57 1.85 -14.16 -14.09
CA SER A 57 3.29 -14.39 -14.20
C SER A 57 4.05 -13.28 -14.95
N PHE A 58 3.33 -12.44 -15.70
CA PHE A 58 3.89 -11.28 -16.40
C PHE A 58 3.78 -9.99 -15.55
N GLY A 59 3.15 -10.06 -14.39
CA GLY A 59 2.96 -8.94 -13.47
C GLY A 59 1.69 -8.12 -13.71
N ASN A 60 0.78 -8.56 -14.58
CA ASN A 60 -0.47 -7.85 -14.80
C ASN A 60 -1.46 -8.13 -13.67
N LYS A 61 -1.97 -7.06 -13.05
CA LYS A 61 -2.97 -7.13 -11.97
C LYS A 61 -4.31 -7.64 -12.49
N GLN A 62 -4.84 -8.68 -11.86
CA GLN A 62 -6.06 -9.37 -12.25
C GLN A 62 -7.27 -8.81 -11.50
N HIS A 63 -7.67 -7.56 -11.80
CA HIS A 63 -8.78 -6.87 -11.12
C HIS A 63 -10.16 -7.55 -11.25
N HIS A 64 -10.31 -8.48 -12.18
CA HIS A 64 -11.54 -9.25 -12.35
C HIS A 64 -11.63 -10.48 -11.42
N LYS A 65 -10.51 -10.89 -10.81
CA LYS A 65 -10.47 -11.98 -9.84
C LYS A 65 -10.89 -11.50 -8.45
N GLN A 66 -11.10 -12.45 -7.54
CA GLN A 66 -11.37 -12.15 -6.14
C GLN A 66 -10.20 -11.37 -5.53
N GLN A 67 -10.53 -10.29 -4.83
CA GLN A 67 -9.56 -9.40 -4.20
C GLN A 67 -9.84 -9.31 -2.71
N TYR A 68 -8.84 -8.89 -1.93
CA TYR A 68 -8.95 -8.81 -0.48
C TYR A 68 -8.47 -7.47 0.05
N GLN A 69 -8.91 -7.13 1.25
CA GLN A 69 -8.51 -5.93 1.97
C GLN A 69 -8.14 -6.31 3.40
N MET A 70 -6.90 -6.02 3.77
CA MET A 70 -6.42 -6.16 5.14
C MET A 70 -6.81 -4.92 5.94
N LYS A 71 -7.38 -5.13 7.12
CA LYS A 71 -7.66 -4.09 8.12
C LYS A 71 -7.35 -4.63 9.51
N GLY A 72 -6.23 -4.19 10.08
CA GLY A 72 -5.70 -4.76 11.33
C GLY A 72 -5.42 -6.25 11.16
N ASP A 73 -5.86 -7.07 12.11
CA ASP A 73 -5.68 -8.53 12.07
C ASP A 73 -6.79 -9.26 11.28
N ARG A 74 -7.54 -8.55 10.42
CA ARG A 74 -8.65 -9.13 9.64
C ARG A 74 -8.43 -8.96 8.14
N ILE A 75 -8.88 -9.96 7.38
CA ILE A 75 -8.85 -10.00 5.92
C ILE A 75 -10.28 -10.09 5.40
N TYR A 76 -10.69 -9.11 4.62
CA TYR A 76 -12.03 -9.04 4.05
C TYR A 76 -12.00 -9.32 2.55
N GLN A 77 -13.05 -9.96 2.03
CA GLN A 77 -13.29 -9.98 0.59
C GLN A 77 -13.70 -8.60 0.10
N THR A 78 -13.27 -8.27 -1.11
CA THR A 78 -13.67 -7.05 -1.82
C THR A 78 -14.34 -7.36 -3.15
N ASP A 79 -15.12 -6.42 -3.66
CA ASP A 79 -15.62 -6.48 -5.04
C ASP A 79 -14.52 -6.11 -6.06
N LYS A 80 -14.84 -6.11 -7.36
CA LYS A 80 -13.91 -5.75 -8.44
C LYS A 80 -13.36 -4.32 -8.32
N PHE A 81 -14.08 -3.42 -7.66
CA PHE A 81 -13.70 -2.02 -7.47
C PHE A 81 -12.84 -1.83 -6.21
N GLY A 82 -12.84 -2.80 -5.29
CA GLY A 82 -12.10 -2.76 -4.03
C GLY A 82 -12.97 -2.41 -2.82
N ASN A 83 -14.30 -2.39 -2.96
CA ASN A 83 -15.18 -2.16 -1.83
C ASN A 83 -15.27 -3.42 -0.96
N ILE A 84 -15.15 -3.24 0.35
CA ILE A 84 -15.25 -4.35 1.31
C ILE A 84 -16.67 -4.90 1.34
N GLN A 85 -16.80 -6.22 1.24
CA GLN A 85 -18.07 -6.91 1.37
C GLN A 85 -18.30 -7.36 2.83
N TYR A 86 -18.72 -6.43 3.70
CA TYR A 86 -18.88 -6.67 5.14
C TYR A 86 -19.91 -7.76 5.51
N HIS A 87 -20.82 -8.10 4.61
CA HIS A 87 -21.81 -9.16 4.79
C HIS A 87 -21.22 -10.58 4.56
N LYS A 88 -20.00 -10.67 4.04
CA LYS A 88 -19.30 -11.96 3.83
C LYS A 88 -18.39 -12.27 5.01
N LEU A 89 -18.03 -13.55 5.11
CA LEU A 89 -17.04 -14.02 6.07
C LEU A 89 -15.70 -13.30 5.86
N TYR A 90 -15.00 -13.07 6.96
CA TYR A 90 -13.65 -12.52 7.00
C TYR A 90 -12.68 -13.54 7.61
N GLY A 91 -11.42 -13.48 7.17
CA GLY A 91 -10.31 -14.21 7.79
C GLY A 91 -9.72 -13.43 8.96
N VAL A 92 -9.16 -14.13 9.94
CA VAL A 92 -8.40 -13.53 11.04
C VAL A 92 -6.95 -13.98 10.93
N ILE A 93 -6.03 -13.03 10.94
CA ILE A 93 -4.59 -13.29 10.98
C ILE A 93 -4.25 -13.66 12.42
N LYS A 94 -3.86 -14.90 12.65
CA LYS A 94 -3.31 -15.34 13.93
C LYS A 94 -1.79 -15.15 13.90
N LYS A 95 -1.27 -14.49 14.92
CA LYS A 95 0.16 -14.31 15.17
C LYS A 95 0.65 -15.40 16.11
#